data_AF-A0A078AKC3-F1
#
_entry.id   AF-A0A078AKC3-F1
#
_cell.length_a   1.000
_cell.length_b   1.000
_cell.length_c   1.000
_cell.angle_alpha   90.00
_cell.angle_beta   90.00
_cell.angle_gamma   90.00
#
_symmetry.space_group_name_H-M   'P 1'
#
loop_
_entity.id
_entity.type
_entity.pdbx_description
1 polymer ?
#
loop_
_entity_poly.entity_id
_entity_poly.type
_entity_poly.pdbx_seq_one_letter_code
_entity_poly.pdbx_strand_id
1 'polypeptide(L)'
;MQEQQVQQKMLKDVKSEAKIRIELLDIPGAYHYLDPDFIEIFKALSSTESYLIFENKAIKCLIDFNFPVVRNFLLLLLIIPFTVFHITFVVYMNVVYEKRTESLVYETVNYILAIYQVIMCAYFLFNEMRQVYNLGLQYLYSVWNYIDILAPAGVAILHGIQFAEFKQIEINQDFNRCVLAISTFLMWLKFLSTLRIFKSTGYLIRMIVQVIYDMGIFLFVLLITVAAFGDSFLRIAWGNEEENQFTTSFVPAVLFAYSMILGGYDTEAFGDVAVPLVWIFWVLCTILDMIVMLNLLIAIISSTFERVNENQEQASYQEMASLISENHYLIPKRTRQKYAEQNVYLLVGYDLEKLKDFKDPLDQKFQEIKNEVSQIKTTLREEIKLQEQRNQKALESQNASELELKMKMGEIKLLIFSQQPEEKVRIRMYKKLLTKTTLYQFRERIRYDSYKWVCFSRYYSGCLSGYTANEFRSVENEQIYHCADCNFDLCVKCNGRYEVHQHELKLVTFGELRKSEKEYSAWGCDARQFISCNIGKVHDDPFEYLYIDYDTYYIFCQSCVKAHKI
;
A
#
# COMPACT_ATOMS: atom_id res chain seq x y z
N MET A 1 32.59 24.88 -26.33
CA MET A 1 32.98 24.23 -27.60
C MET A 1 33.12 22.70 -27.47
N GLN A 2 33.85 22.19 -26.47
CA GLN A 2 33.97 20.74 -26.25
C GLN A 2 32.65 20.06 -25.83
N GLU A 3 31.84 20.67 -24.95
CA GLU A 3 30.52 20.12 -24.58
C GLU A 3 29.55 20.05 -25.76
N GLN A 4 29.53 21.07 -26.63
CA GLN A 4 28.70 21.08 -27.83
C GLN A 4 29.16 20.06 -28.87
N GLN A 5 30.48 19.82 -29.00
CA GLN A 5 31.01 18.74 -29.85
C GLN A 5 30.71 17.35 -29.30
N VAL A 6 30.68 17.17 -27.97
CA VAL A 6 30.27 15.92 -27.32
C VAL A 6 28.77 15.69 -27.49
N GLN A 7 27.94 16.72 -27.29
CA GLN A 7 26.50 16.66 -27.55
C GLN A 7 26.20 16.36 -29.02
N GLN A 8 26.86 17.02 -29.98
CA GLN A 8 26.68 16.72 -31.40
C GLN A 8 27.15 15.31 -31.80
N LYS A 9 28.16 14.73 -31.12
CA LYS A 9 28.57 13.34 -31.34
C LYS A 9 27.59 12.33 -30.75
N MET A 10 26.92 12.67 -29.63
CA MET A 10 25.90 11.81 -29.02
C MET A 10 24.52 11.92 -29.69
N LEU A 11 24.21 13.06 -30.30
CA LEU A 11 22.93 13.36 -30.99
C LEU A 11 22.99 13.12 -32.49
N LYS A 12 24.06 12.52 -33.03
CA LYS A 12 24.01 12.04 -34.42
C LYS A 12 22.93 10.97 -34.46
N ASP A 13 21.89 11.23 -35.25
CA ASP A 13 20.87 10.28 -35.67
C ASP A 13 21.55 9.03 -36.26
N VAL A 14 21.96 8.12 -35.40
CA VAL A 14 22.17 6.73 -35.77
C VAL A 14 20.76 6.27 -36.13
N LYS A 15 20.50 6.04 -37.42
CA LYS A 15 19.27 5.36 -37.84
C LYS A 15 19.09 4.18 -36.90
N SER A 16 17.97 4.11 -36.17
CA SER A 16 17.68 2.99 -35.28
C SER A 16 17.84 1.71 -36.08
N GLU A 17 18.97 1.04 -35.92
CA GLU A 17 19.19 -0.28 -36.49
C GLU A 17 18.43 -1.22 -35.58
N ALA A 18 17.16 -1.48 -35.92
CA ALA A 18 16.35 -2.46 -35.20
C ALA A 18 17.13 -3.78 -35.20
N LYS A 19 17.65 -4.17 -34.03
CA LYS A 19 18.40 -5.41 -33.90
C LYS A 19 17.38 -6.54 -33.95
N ILE A 20 17.38 -7.30 -35.04
CA ILE A 20 16.50 -8.44 -35.21
C ILE A 20 17.26 -9.70 -34.79
N ARG A 21 16.69 -10.48 -33.87
CA ARG A 21 17.15 -11.85 -33.63
C ARG A 21 16.34 -12.79 -34.52
N ILE A 22 17.02 -13.55 -35.36
CA ILE A 22 16.39 -14.59 -36.17
C ILE A 22 16.66 -15.93 -35.49
N GLU A 23 15.60 -16.64 -35.12
CA GLU A 23 15.66 -17.99 -34.58
C GLU A 23 15.08 -18.97 -35.60
N LEU A 24 15.68 -20.16 -35.69
CA LEU A 24 15.20 -21.24 -36.54
C LEU A 24 14.27 -22.13 -35.71
N LEU A 25 13.05 -22.34 -36.20
CA LEU A 25 12.15 -23.33 -35.64
C LEU A 25 12.45 -24.71 -36.25
N ASP A 26 13.15 -25.55 -35.50
CA ASP A 26 13.57 -26.89 -35.92
C ASP A 26 12.45 -27.95 -35.79
N ILE A 27 11.29 -27.64 -36.36
CA ILE A 27 10.15 -28.56 -36.50
C ILE A 27 9.64 -28.49 -37.95
N PRO A 28 10.38 -29.08 -38.91
CA PRO A 28 10.05 -28.98 -40.32
C PRO A 28 8.70 -29.65 -40.60
N GLY A 29 7.88 -29.02 -41.44
CA GLY A 29 6.61 -29.59 -41.90
C GLY A 29 5.44 -29.46 -40.91
N ALA A 30 5.65 -29.62 -39.60
CA ALA A 30 4.57 -29.66 -38.60
C ALA A 30 3.72 -28.38 -38.49
N TYR A 31 4.21 -27.26 -39.03
CA TYR A 31 3.45 -26.01 -39.12
C TYR A 31 2.46 -25.97 -40.29
N HIS A 32 2.52 -26.94 -41.21
CA HIS A 32 1.79 -26.89 -42.46
C HIS A 32 0.44 -27.63 -42.39
N TYR A 33 -0.68 -27.03 -42.81
CA TYR A 33 -2.03 -27.64 -42.82
C TYR A 33 -2.19 -28.93 -43.66
N LEU A 34 -1.15 -29.34 -44.37
CA LEU A 34 -1.12 -30.51 -45.23
C LEU A 34 -0.20 -31.60 -44.67
N ASP A 35 0.50 -31.28 -43.58
CA ASP A 35 1.25 -32.25 -42.80
C ASP A 35 0.26 -33.22 -42.12
N PRO A 36 0.56 -34.54 -42.11
CA PRO A 36 -0.34 -35.54 -41.54
C PRO A 36 -0.57 -35.32 -40.03
N ASP A 37 0.44 -34.84 -39.31
CA ASP A 37 0.42 -34.73 -37.85
C ASP A 37 -0.14 -33.38 -37.38
N PHE A 38 -0.26 -32.40 -38.27
CA PHE A 38 -0.75 -31.05 -37.96
C PHE A 38 -2.04 -31.07 -37.12
N ILE A 39 -3.03 -31.87 -37.56
CA ILE A 39 -4.33 -31.92 -36.91
C ILE A 39 -4.20 -32.55 -35.52
N GLU A 40 -3.40 -33.61 -35.37
CA GLU A 40 -3.18 -34.28 -34.09
C GLU A 40 -2.46 -33.37 -33.08
N ILE A 41 -1.45 -32.61 -33.55
CA ILE A 41 -0.72 -31.63 -32.73
C ILE A 41 -1.67 -30.56 -32.18
N PHE A 42 -2.45 -29.91 -33.04
CA PHE A 42 -3.36 -28.84 -32.60
C PHE A 42 -4.52 -29.38 -31.74
N LYS A 43 -4.95 -30.63 -31.98
CA LYS A 43 -5.90 -31.30 -31.09
C LYS A 43 -5.31 -31.52 -29.71
N ALA A 44 -4.10 -32.08 -29.61
CA ALA A 44 -3.41 -32.31 -28.34
C ALA A 44 -3.19 -30.99 -27.57
N LEU A 45 -2.77 -29.93 -28.26
CA LEU A 45 -2.63 -28.58 -27.67
C LEU A 45 -3.98 -28.07 -27.12
N SER A 46 -5.07 -28.24 -27.87
CA SER A 46 -6.40 -27.78 -27.44
C SER A 46 -6.93 -28.47 -26.17
N SER A 47 -6.61 -29.77 -26.00
CA SER A 47 -7.09 -30.61 -24.90
C SER A 47 -6.15 -30.69 -23.70
N THR A 48 -5.01 -30.00 -23.73
CA THR A 48 -4.02 -30.05 -22.64
C THR A 48 -4.53 -29.33 -21.39
N GLU A 49 -4.42 -29.96 -20.21
CA GLU A 49 -4.83 -29.33 -18.94
C GLU A 49 -3.81 -28.30 -18.42
N SER A 50 -2.53 -28.47 -18.75
CA SER A 50 -1.44 -27.60 -18.30
C SER A 50 -1.17 -26.44 -19.26
N TYR A 51 -1.18 -25.22 -18.72
CA TYR A 51 -0.81 -24.01 -19.47
C TYR A 51 0.69 -23.90 -19.77
N LEU A 52 1.55 -24.65 -19.08
CA LEU A 52 3.02 -24.58 -19.20
C LEU A 52 3.51 -24.85 -20.63
N ILE A 53 2.80 -25.71 -21.37
CA ILE A 53 3.17 -26.04 -22.76
C ILE A 53 3.14 -24.80 -23.67
N PHE A 54 2.27 -23.85 -23.37
CA PHE A 54 2.13 -22.60 -24.11
C PHE A 54 3.17 -21.55 -23.72
N GLU A 55 4.00 -21.77 -22.70
CA GLU A 55 5.17 -20.91 -22.44
C GLU A 55 6.26 -21.09 -23.50
N ASN A 56 6.28 -22.26 -24.14
CA ASN A 56 7.25 -22.57 -25.18
C ASN A 56 7.05 -21.67 -26.40
N LYS A 57 8.08 -20.86 -26.72
CA LYS A 57 8.09 -19.95 -27.86
C LYS A 57 7.81 -20.64 -29.19
N ALA A 58 8.31 -21.88 -29.38
CA ALA A 58 8.08 -22.67 -30.58
C ALA A 58 6.58 -22.90 -30.82
N ILE A 59 5.84 -23.25 -29.77
CA ILE A 59 4.40 -23.50 -29.83
C ILE A 59 3.63 -22.20 -30.06
N LYS A 60 3.99 -21.11 -29.35
CA LYS A 60 3.38 -19.79 -29.60
C LYS A 60 3.56 -19.38 -31.06
N CYS A 61 4.75 -19.52 -31.63
CA CYS A 61 5.04 -19.20 -33.02
C CYS A 61 4.26 -20.09 -34.00
N LEU A 62 4.14 -21.39 -33.71
CA LEU A 62 3.34 -22.33 -34.50
C LEU A 62 1.86 -21.88 -34.60
N ILE A 63 1.31 -21.46 -33.46
CA ILE A 63 -0.08 -20.99 -33.37
C ILE A 63 -0.23 -19.63 -34.07
N ASP A 64 0.63 -18.65 -33.78
CA ASP A 64 0.56 -17.32 -34.39
C ASP A 64 0.77 -17.33 -35.90
N PHE A 65 1.55 -18.29 -36.43
CA PHE A 65 1.71 -18.48 -37.87
C PHE A 65 0.42 -18.95 -38.54
N ASN A 66 -0.28 -19.90 -37.92
CA ASN A 66 -1.43 -20.59 -38.51
C ASN A 66 -2.76 -19.88 -38.22
N PHE A 67 -2.90 -19.27 -37.04
CA PHE A 67 -4.14 -18.65 -36.58
C PHE A 67 -4.71 -17.60 -37.55
N PRO A 68 -3.92 -16.66 -38.13
CA PRO A 68 -4.44 -15.66 -39.06
C PRO A 68 -5.13 -16.26 -40.29
N VAL A 69 -4.63 -17.41 -40.77
CA VAL A 69 -5.20 -18.11 -41.94
C VAL A 69 -6.60 -18.60 -41.61
N VAL A 70 -6.76 -19.42 -40.56
CA VAL A 70 -8.08 -19.92 -40.13
C VAL A 70 -9.00 -18.76 -39.75
N ARG A 71 -8.50 -17.80 -38.97
CA ARG A 71 -9.26 -16.64 -38.49
C ARG A 71 -9.97 -15.91 -39.63
N ASN A 72 -9.29 -15.65 -40.74
CA ASN A 72 -9.88 -14.94 -41.87
C ASN A 72 -11.04 -15.73 -42.50
N PHE A 73 -10.90 -17.06 -42.67
CA PHE A 73 -11.98 -17.90 -43.16
C PHE A 73 -13.13 -18.01 -42.16
N LEU A 74 -12.83 -18.10 -40.87
CA LEU A 74 -13.83 -18.16 -39.80
C LEU A 74 -14.65 -16.86 -39.74
N LEU A 75 -13.99 -15.69 -39.86
CA LEU A 75 -14.65 -14.39 -39.95
C LEU A 75 -15.58 -14.29 -41.16
N LEU A 76 -15.07 -14.62 -42.35
CA LEU A 76 -15.80 -14.42 -43.60
C LEU A 76 -16.92 -15.45 -43.82
N LEU A 77 -16.72 -16.71 -43.41
CA LEU A 77 -17.66 -17.79 -43.70
C LEU A 77 -18.64 -18.06 -42.56
N LEU A 78 -18.28 -17.81 -41.30
CA LEU A 78 -19.14 -18.14 -40.16
C LEU A 78 -19.58 -16.91 -39.40
N ILE A 79 -18.65 -16.09 -38.89
CA ILE A 79 -18.99 -15.02 -37.94
C ILE A 79 -19.77 -13.89 -38.61
N ILE A 80 -19.26 -13.30 -39.70
CA ILE A 80 -19.96 -12.18 -40.36
C ILE A 80 -21.34 -12.63 -40.85
N PRO A 81 -21.50 -13.75 -41.58
CA PRO A 81 -22.82 -14.25 -41.95
C PRO A 81 -23.73 -14.51 -40.74
N PHE A 82 -23.18 -15.01 -39.63
CA PHE A 82 -23.97 -15.30 -38.43
C PHE A 82 -24.42 -14.01 -37.75
N THR A 83 -23.57 -12.99 -37.68
CA THR A 83 -23.95 -11.67 -37.14
C THR A 83 -25.10 -11.07 -37.95
N VAL A 84 -25.05 -11.14 -39.28
CA VAL A 84 -26.16 -10.67 -40.12
C VAL A 84 -27.42 -11.50 -39.88
N PHE A 85 -27.30 -12.83 -39.87
CA PHE A 85 -28.42 -13.74 -39.56
C PHE A 85 -29.04 -13.43 -38.18
N HIS A 86 -28.23 -13.25 -37.14
CA HIS A 86 -28.68 -12.92 -35.78
C HIS A 86 -29.38 -11.56 -35.72
N ILE A 87 -28.81 -10.51 -36.31
CA ILE A 87 -29.45 -9.18 -36.34
C ILE A 87 -30.80 -9.25 -37.05
N THR A 88 -30.86 -9.92 -38.21
CA THR A 88 -32.13 -10.07 -38.94
C THR A 88 -33.15 -10.90 -38.17
N PHE A 89 -32.72 -11.92 -37.41
CA PHE A 89 -33.57 -12.71 -36.54
C PHE A 89 -34.14 -11.87 -35.39
N VAL A 90 -33.30 -11.07 -34.71
CA VAL A 90 -33.74 -10.17 -33.64
C VAL A 90 -34.77 -9.15 -34.15
N VAL A 91 -34.52 -8.55 -35.32
CA VAL A 91 -35.47 -7.63 -35.96
C VAL A 91 -36.78 -8.34 -36.28
N TYR A 92 -36.71 -9.53 -36.89
CA TYR A 92 -37.88 -10.33 -37.21
C TYR A 92 -38.72 -10.64 -35.98
N MET A 93 -38.11 -11.16 -34.91
CA MET A 93 -38.82 -11.58 -33.70
C MET A 93 -39.51 -10.42 -32.98
N ASN A 94 -38.87 -9.25 -32.91
CA ASN A 94 -39.39 -8.12 -32.14
C ASN A 94 -40.29 -7.18 -32.94
N VAL A 95 -40.12 -7.08 -34.25
CA VAL A 95 -40.83 -6.10 -35.09
C VAL A 95 -41.89 -6.74 -35.97
N VAL A 96 -41.64 -7.96 -36.46
CA VAL A 96 -42.45 -8.58 -37.52
C VAL A 96 -43.30 -9.73 -37.00
N TYR A 97 -42.75 -10.61 -36.15
CA TYR A 97 -43.38 -11.87 -35.78
C TYR A 97 -44.78 -11.71 -35.18
N GLU A 98 -44.98 -10.86 -34.17
CA GLU A 98 -46.30 -10.65 -33.56
C GLU A 98 -47.29 -9.96 -34.50
N LYS A 99 -46.80 -9.06 -35.37
CA LYS A 99 -47.62 -8.25 -36.28
C LYS A 99 -47.85 -8.91 -37.64
N ARG A 100 -47.37 -10.13 -37.84
CA ARG A 100 -47.29 -10.82 -39.14
C ARG A 100 -48.65 -10.96 -39.84
N THR A 101 -49.75 -10.93 -39.10
CA THR A 101 -51.12 -11.05 -39.62
C THR A 101 -51.90 -9.72 -39.65
N GLU A 102 -51.31 -8.60 -39.21
CA GLU A 102 -52.04 -7.33 -39.05
C GLU A 102 -52.28 -6.60 -40.39
N SER A 103 -51.36 -6.70 -41.36
CA SER A 103 -51.48 -6.01 -42.65
C SER A 103 -50.73 -6.73 -43.76
N LEU A 104 -51.11 -6.46 -45.02
CA LEU A 104 -50.45 -7.01 -46.22
C LEU A 104 -48.95 -6.67 -46.29
N VAL A 105 -48.55 -5.51 -45.75
CA VAL A 105 -47.14 -5.10 -45.69
C VAL A 105 -46.37 -5.99 -44.72
N TYR A 106 -46.89 -6.20 -43.51
CA TYR A 106 -46.27 -7.08 -42.51
C TYR A 106 -46.21 -8.54 -43.00
N GLU A 107 -47.25 -9.00 -43.69
CA GLU A 107 -47.28 -10.35 -44.28
C GLU A 107 -46.19 -10.53 -45.35
N THR A 108 -46.04 -9.55 -46.25
CA THR A 108 -45.01 -9.59 -47.30
C THR A 108 -43.60 -9.57 -46.70
N VAL A 109 -43.35 -8.68 -45.75
CA VAL A 109 -42.06 -8.58 -45.04
C VAL A 109 -41.76 -9.87 -44.28
N ASN A 110 -42.77 -10.46 -43.65
CA ASN A 110 -42.67 -11.74 -42.96
C ASN A 110 -42.16 -12.86 -43.89
N TYR A 111 -42.74 -13.02 -45.09
CA TYR A 111 -42.27 -14.04 -46.05
C TYR A 111 -40.83 -13.78 -46.50
N ILE A 112 -40.47 -12.54 -46.81
CA ILE A 112 -39.12 -12.19 -47.27
C ILE A 112 -38.08 -12.55 -46.19
N LEU A 113 -38.32 -12.14 -44.94
CA LEU A 113 -37.41 -12.41 -43.84
C LEU A 113 -37.37 -13.90 -43.46
N ALA A 114 -38.51 -14.59 -43.48
CA ALA A 114 -38.57 -16.02 -43.21
C ALA A 114 -37.80 -16.84 -44.26
N ILE A 115 -37.95 -16.53 -45.56
CA ILE A 115 -37.19 -17.20 -46.64
C ILE A 115 -35.69 -16.97 -46.43
N TYR A 116 -35.28 -15.73 -46.17
CA TYR A 116 -33.88 -15.41 -45.89
C TYR A 116 -33.34 -16.19 -44.68
N GLN A 117 -34.09 -16.25 -43.58
CA GLN A 117 -33.68 -16.97 -42.37
C GLN A 117 -33.58 -18.47 -42.60
N VAL A 118 -34.51 -19.08 -43.36
CA VAL A 118 -34.44 -20.50 -43.73
C VAL A 118 -33.20 -20.80 -44.58
N ILE A 119 -32.86 -19.93 -45.55
CA ILE A 119 -31.62 -20.06 -46.34
C ILE A 119 -30.39 -20.01 -45.42
N MET A 120 -30.36 -19.07 -44.46
CA MET A 120 -29.27 -18.98 -43.49
C MET A 120 -29.21 -20.20 -42.56
N CYS A 121 -30.35 -20.73 -42.11
CA CYS A 121 -30.41 -21.96 -41.33
C CYS A 121 -29.80 -23.13 -42.11
N ALA A 122 -30.19 -23.30 -43.38
CA ALA A 122 -29.64 -24.34 -44.24
C ALA A 122 -28.13 -24.18 -44.43
N TYR A 123 -27.64 -22.94 -44.61
CA TYR A 123 -26.21 -22.65 -44.71
C TYR A 123 -25.44 -23.05 -43.44
N PHE A 124 -25.92 -22.66 -42.25
CA PHE A 124 -25.26 -23.00 -40.99
C PHE A 124 -25.33 -24.48 -40.67
N LEU A 125 -26.49 -25.12 -40.81
CA LEU A 125 -26.64 -26.56 -40.59
C LEU A 125 -25.76 -27.36 -41.55
N PHE A 126 -25.61 -26.92 -42.81
CA PHE A 126 -24.69 -27.57 -43.74
C PHE A 126 -23.22 -27.47 -43.30
N ASN A 127 -22.79 -26.31 -42.79
CA ASN A 127 -21.45 -26.16 -42.24
C ASN A 127 -21.25 -27.01 -40.98
N GLU A 128 -22.25 -27.10 -40.09
CA GLU A 128 -22.21 -28.00 -38.93
C GLU A 128 -22.10 -29.47 -39.35
N MET A 129 -22.86 -29.91 -40.36
CA MET A 129 -22.73 -31.27 -40.89
C MET A 129 -21.32 -31.56 -41.43
N ARG A 130 -20.68 -30.58 -42.07
CA ARG A 130 -19.27 -30.69 -42.49
C ARG A 130 -18.35 -30.77 -41.28
N GLN A 131 -18.61 -30.01 -40.23
CA GLN A 131 -17.81 -30.03 -39.00
C GLN A 131 -17.91 -31.38 -38.28
N VAL A 132 -19.13 -31.91 -38.12
CA VAL A 132 -19.39 -33.24 -37.56
C VAL A 132 -18.65 -34.32 -38.35
N TYR A 133 -18.69 -34.26 -39.69
CA TYR A 133 -17.97 -35.21 -40.54
C TYR A 133 -16.45 -35.18 -40.35
N ASN A 134 -15.86 -34.00 -40.15
CA ASN A 134 -14.40 -33.86 -39.98
C ASN A 134 -13.91 -34.16 -38.56
N LEU A 135 -14.70 -33.84 -37.53
CA LEU A 135 -14.33 -34.04 -36.11
C LEU A 135 -14.75 -35.41 -35.56
N GLY A 136 -15.78 -36.04 -36.12
CA GLY A 136 -16.30 -37.32 -35.64
C GLY A 136 -16.83 -37.23 -34.20
N LEU A 137 -16.47 -38.22 -33.36
CA LEU A 137 -16.91 -38.28 -31.95
C LEU A 137 -16.40 -37.11 -31.09
N GLN A 138 -15.29 -36.48 -31.48
CA GLN A 138 -14.76 -35.32 -30.75
C GLN A 138 -15.72 -34.14 -30.75
N TYR A 139 -16.63 -34.08 -31.72
CA TYR A 139 -17.67 -33.07 -31.79
C TYR A 139 -18.51 -33.01 -30.51
N LEU A 140 -18.74 -34.15 -29.84
CA LEU A 140 -19.61 -34.26 -28.67
C LEU A 140 -19.01 -33.67 -27.38
N TYR A 141 -17.71 -33.38 -27.35
CA TYR A 141 -17.04 -32.87 -26.14
C TYR A 141 -17.14 -31.35 -25.97
N SER A 142 -17.44 -30.60 -27.03
CA SER A 142 -17.55 -29.14 -26.96
C SER A 142 -19.00 -28.72 -26.76
N VAL A 143 -19.26 -27.94 -25.69
CA VAL A 143 -20.60 -27.38 -25.42
C VAL A 143 -21.07 -26.46 -26.56
N TRP A 144 -20.13 -25.78 -27.21
CA TRP A 144 -20.44 -24.83 -28.30
C TRP A 144 -21.04 -25.53 -29.52
N ASN A 145 -20.57 -26.73 -29.83
CA ASN A 145 -21.07 -27.52 -30.96
C ASN A 145 -22.57 -27.81 -30.82
N TYR A 146 -23.06 -28.09 -29.61
CA TYR A 146 -24.49 -28.27 -29.37
C TYR A 146 -25.26 -26.97 -29.62
N ILE A 147 -24.76 -25.83 -29.15
CA ILE A 147 -25.37 -24.53 -29.38
C ILE A 147 -25.37 -24.18 -30.87
N ASP A 148 -24.30 -24.52 -31.58
CA ASP A 148 -24.11 -24.20 -32.99
C ASP A 148 -25.08 -24.96 -33.91
N ILE A 149 -25.50 -26.18 -33.54
CA ILE A 149 -26.59 -26.93 -34.18
C ILE A 149 -27.97 -26.47 -33.69
N LEU A 150 -28.16 -26.39 -32.36
CA LEU A 150 -29.49 -26.18 -31.78
C LEU A 150 -30.06 -24.81 -32.11
N ALA A 151 -29.23 -23.76 -32.20
CA ALA A 151 -29.69 -22.41 -32.55
C ALA A 151 -30.33 -22.33 -33.95
N PRO A 152 -29.64 -22.65 -35.06
CA PRO A 152 -30.26 -22.65 -36.38
C PRO A 152 -31.35 -23.72 -36.55
N ALA A 153 -31.25 -24.87 -35.85
CA ALA A 153 -32.32 -25.86 -35.85
C ALA A 153 -33.61 -25.32 -35.20
N GLY A 154 -33.49 -24.59 -34.08
CA GLY A 154 -34.63 -23.94 -33.42
C GLY A 154 -35.32 -22.92 -34.32
N VAL A 155 -34.54 -22.08 -35.03
CA VAL A 155 -35.09 -21.13 -36.01
C VAL A 155 -35.76 -21.85 -37.19
N ALA A 156 -35.20 -22.97 -37.67
CA ALA A 156 -35.83 -23.78 -38.71
C ALA A 156 -37.17 -24.40 -38.25
N ILE A 157 -37.24 -24.91 -37.01
CA ILE A 157 -38.47 -25.44 -36.41
C ILE A 157 -39.52 -24.34 -36.28
N LEU A 158 -39.13 -23.14 -35.83
CA LEU A 158 -39.99 -21.97 -35.71
C LEU A 158 -40.67 -21.63 -37.04
N HIS A 159 -39.91 -21.55 -38.13
CA HIS A 159 -40.50 -21.29 -39.45
C HIS A 159 -41.33 -22.47 -39.97
N GLY A 160 -40.98 -23.71 -39.60
CA GLY A 160 -41.79 -24.90 -39.88
C GLY A 160 -43.16 -24.84 -39.21
N ILE A 161 -43.21 -24.45 -37.93
CA ILE A 161 -44.45 -24.21 -37.17
C ILE A 161 -45.28 -23.12 -37.83
N GLN A 162 -44.65 -22.00 -38.21
CA GLN A 162 -45.33 -20.90 -38.89
C GLN A 162 -45.94 -21.33 -40.24
N PHE A 163 -45.22 -22.15 -41.02
CA PHE A 163 -45.74 -22.66 -42.29
C PHE A 163 -46.92 -23.62 -42.08
N ALA A 164 -46.88 -24.42 -41.00
CA ALA A 164 -47.99 -25.28 -40.61
C ALA A 164 -49.22 -24.46 -40.14
N GLU A 165 -49.02 -23.38 -39.38
CA GLU A 165 -50.09 -22.44 -39.01
C GLU A 165 -50.76 -21.83 -40.26
N PHE A 166 -49.96 -21.44 -41.27
CA PHE A 166 -50.49 -20.94 -42.55
C PHE A 166 -51.34 -21.98 -43.30
N LYS A 167 -51.03 -23.27 -43.15
CA LYS A 167 -51.83 -24.38 -43.67
C LYS A 167 -53.05 -24.73 -42.79
N GLN A 168 -53.36 -23.89 -41.80
CA GLN A 168 -54.46 -24.09 -40.84
C GLN A 168 -54.29 -25.36 -40.00
N ILE A 169 -53.05 -25.80 -39.76
CA ILE A 169 -52.76 -26.86 -38.80
C ILE A 169 -52.73 -26.21 -37.42
N GLU A 170 -53.61 -26.66 -36.51
CA GLU A 170 -53.62 -26.19 -35.14
C GLU A 170 -52.36 -26.66 -34.41
N ILE A 171 -51.58 -25.70 -33.93
CA ILE A 171 -50.41 -25.94 -33.08
C ILE A 171 -50.71 -25.38 -31.70
N ASN A 172 -50.37 -26.17 -30.67
CA ASN A 172 -50.52 -25.73 -29.31
C ASN A 172 -49.72 -24.43 -29.08
N GLN A 173 -50.41 -23.39 -28.60
CA GLN A 173 -49.83 -22.06 -28.43
C GLN A 173 -48.68 -22.07 -27.41
N ASP A 174 -48.81 -22.81 -26.31
CA ASP A 174 -47.77 -22.90 -25.28
C ASP A 174 -46.50 -23.53 -25.87
N PHE A 175 -46.65 -24.60 -26.64
CA PHE A 175 -45.54 -25.22 -27.35
C PHE A 175 -44.84 -24.26 -28.31
N ASN A 176 -45.60 -23.51 -29.13
CA ASN A 176 -45.01 -22.50 -30.02
C ASN A 176 -44.23 -21.44 -29.22
N ARG A 177 -44.82 -20.92 -28.13
CA ARG A 177 -44.18 -19.93 -27.25
C ARG A 177 -42.91 -20.48 -26.58
N CYS A 178 -42.89 -21.74 -26.17
CA CYS A 178 -41.69 -22.39 -25.66
C CYS A 178 -40.58 -22.47 -26.73
N VAL A 179 -40.91 -22.92 -27.96
CA VAL A 179 -39.94 -23.02 -29.05
C VAL A 179 -39.38 -21.64 -29.41
N LEU A 180 -40.22 -20.60 -29.47
CA LEU A 180 -39.80 -19.22 -29.70
C LEU A 180 -38.80 -18.73 -28.64
N ALA A 181 -39.12 -18.94 -27.36
CA ALA A 181 -38.29 -18.51 -26.24
C ALA A 181 -36.93 -19.23 -26.23
N ILE A 182 -36.94 -20.57 -26.39
CA ILE A 182 -35.72 -21.39 -26.42
C ILE A 182 -34.85 -21.02 -27.62
N SER A 183 -35.44 -20.88 -28.81
CA SER A 183 -34.69 -20.51 -30.02
C SER A 183 -34.06 -19.13 -29.89
N THR A 184 -34.79 -18.17 -29.31
CA THR A 184 -34.28 -16.82 -29.05
C THR A 184 -33.10 -16.86 -28.09
N PHE A 185 -33.22 -17.60 -26.99
CA PHE A 185 -32.14 -17.77 -26.02
C PHE A 185 -30.89 -18.43 -26.64
N LEU A 186 -31.07 -19.51 -27.41
CA LEU A 186 -29.98 -20.20 -28.09
C LEU A 186 -29.28 -19.31 -29.13
N MET A 187 -30.02 -18.47 -29.85
CA MET A 187 -29.44 -17.51 -30.80
C MET A 187 -28.52 -16.49 -30.12
N TRP A 188 -28.87 -16.04 -28.91
CA TRP A 188 -28.00 -15.18 -28.10
C TRP A 188 -26.79 -15.92 -27.53
N LEU A 189 -26.97 -17.15 -27.03
CA LEU A 189 -25.84 -17.98 -26.58
C LEU A 189 -24.85 -18.26 -27.73
N LYS A 190 -25.34 -18.54 -28.93
CA LYS A 190 -24.50 -18.69 -30.12
C LYS A 190 -23.76 -17.41 -30.45
N PHE A 191 -24.37 -16.24 -30.26
CA PHE A 191 -23.67 -14.97 -30.45
C PHE A 191 -22.49 -14.80 -29.50
N LEU A 192 -22.59 -15.25 -28.24
CA LEU A 192 -21.45 -15.26 -27.31
C LEU A 192 -20.29 -16.11 -27.84
N SER A 193 -20.56 -17.24 -28.49
CA SER A 193 -19.51 -18.11 -29.05
C SER A 193 -18.66 -17.37 -30.09
N THR A 194 -19.24 -16.44 -30.86
CA THR A 194 -18.51 -15.67 -31.88
C THR A 194 -17.40 -14.79 -31.30
N LEU A 195 -17.53 -14.39 -30.03
CA LEU A 195 -16.53 -13.58 -29.35
C LEU A 195 -15.24 -14.37 -29.03
N ARG A 196 -15.25 -15.72 -29.15
CA ARG A 196 -14.07 -16.57 -28.95
C ARG A 196 -12.91 -16.21 -29.89
N ILE A 197 -13.20 -15.66 -31.07
CA ILE A 197 -12.19 -15.34 -32.08
C ILE A 197 -11.28 -14.17 -31.71
N PHE A 198 -11.74 -13.24 -30.86
CA PHE A 198 -10.97 -12.04 -30.54
C PHE A 198 -10.06 -12.35 -29.36
N LYS A 199 -8.75 -12.10 -29.49
CA LYS A 199 -7.75 -12.38 -28.45
C LYS A 199 -8.13 -11.80 -27.08
N SER A 200 -8.77 -10.62 -27.07
CA SER A 200 -9.20 -9.91 -25.86
C SER A 200 -10.43 -10.50 -25.15
N THR A 201 -11.31 -11.22 -25.86
CA THR A 201 -12.54 -11.79 -25.26
C THR A 201 -12.52 -13.31 -25.22
N GLY A 202 -11.70 -13.97 -26.04
CA GLY A 202 -11.61 -15.43 -26.10
C GLY A 202 -11.17 -16.07 -24.78
N TYR A 203 -10.21 -15.48 -24.09
CA TYR A 203 -9.78 -15.97 -22.78
C TYR A 203 -10.89 -15.84 -21.72
N LEU A 204 -11.71 -14.78 -21.77
CA LEU A 204 -12.85 -14.60 -20.85
C LEU A 204 -13.89 -15.69 -21.07
N ILE A 205 -14.17 -16.05 -22.32
CA ILE A 205 -15.12 -17.12 -22.62
C ILE A 205 -14.58 -18.48 -22.17
N ARG A 206 -13.29 -18.75 -22.41
CA ARG A 206 -12.62 -19.95 -21.90
C ARG A 206 -12.75 -20.04 -20.38
N MET A 207 -12.50 -18.93 -19.69
CA MET A 207 -12.64 -18.81 -18.23
C MET A 207 -14.06 -19.12 -17.77
N ILE A 208 -15.09 -18.54 -18.41
CA ILE A 208 -16.50 -18.83 -18.09
C ILE A 208 -16.80 -20.32 -18.23
N VAL A 209 -16.38 -20.95 -19.34
CA VAL A 209 -16.60 -22.38 -19.57
C VAL A 209 -15.90 -23.23 -18.51
N GLN A 210 -14.66 -22.90 -18.16
CA GLN A 210 -13.90 -23.61 -17.14
C GLN A 210 -14.56 -23.49 -15.76
N VAL A 211 -15.00 -22.29 -15.39
CA VAL A 211 -15.75 -22.04 -14.14
C VAL A 211 -17.03 -22.88 -14.09
N ILE A 212 -17.80 -22.96 -15.18
CA ILE A 212 -19.02 -23.78 -15.24
C ILE A 212 -18.70 -25.26 -15.00
N TYR A 213 -17.62 -25.79 -15.59
CA TYR A 213 -17.20 -27.17 -15.37
C TYR A 213 -16.77 -27.43 -13.92
N ASP A 214 -15.95 -26.55 -13.36
CA ASP A 214 -15.42 -26.70 -12.00
C ASP A 214 -16.53 -26.60 -10.94
N MET A 215 -17.57 -25.80 -11.19
CA MET A 215 -18.74 -25.67 -10.32
C MET A 215 -19.69 -26.88 -10.37
N GLY A 216 -19.59 -27.77 -11.36
CA GLY A 216 -20.60 -28.79 -11.63
C GLY A 216 -20.86 -29.75 -10.47
N ILE A 217 -19.80 -30.25 -9.83
CA ILE A 217 -19.91 -31.15 -8.66
C ILE A 217 -20.55 -30.40 -7.49
N PHE A 218 -20.17 -29.15 -7.28
CA PHE A 218 -20.71 -28.33 -6.22
C PHE A 218 -22.21 -28.04 -6.42
N LEU A 219 -22.62 -27.66 -7.65
CA LEU A 219 -24.02 -27.41 -7.99
C LEU A 219 -24.88 -28.67 -7.83
N PHE A 220 -24.31 -29.86 -8.08
CA PHE A 220 -24.99 -31.12 -7.81
C PHE A 220 -25.24 -31.33 -6.31
N VAL A 221 -24.26 -31.05 -5.44
CA VAL A 221 -24.45 -31.12 -3.98
C VAL A 221 -25.48 -30.09 -3.52
N LEU A 222 -25.43 -28.86 -4.04
CA LEU A 222 -26.41 -27.82 -3.75
C LEU A 222 -27.82 -28.24 -4.17
N LEU A 223 -27.98 -28.86 -5.34
CA LEU A 223 -29.29 -29.32 -5.80
C LEU A 223 -29.89 -30.36 -4.84
N ILE A 224 -29.06 -31.24 -4.27
CA ILE A 224 -29.52 -32.23 -3.28
C ILE A 224 -29.99 -31.56 -2.00
N THR A 225 -29.25 -30.58 -1.47
CA THR A 225 -29.64 -29.88 -0.24
C THR A 225 -30.92 -29.07 -0.44
N VAL A 226 -31.03 -28.35 -1.57
CA VAL A 226 -32.24 -27.63 -1.97
C VAL A 226 -33.43 -28.56 -2.11
N ALA A 227 -33.25 -29.71 -2.75
CA ALA A 227 -34.32 -30.69 -2.90
C ALA A 227 -34.78 -31.25 -1.55
N ALA A 228 -33.84 -31.49 -0.61
CA ALA A 228 -34.15 -31.98 0.73
C ALA A 228 -34.92 -30.95 1.56
N PHE A 229 -34.50 -29.68 1.55
CA PHE A 229 -35.26 -28.61 2.22
C PHE A 229 -36.60 -28.36 1.53
N GLY A 230 -36.65 -28.32 0.20
CA GLY A 230 -37.87 -28.18 -0.58
C GLY A 230 -38.89 -29.27 -0.27
N ASP A 231 -38.48 -30.54 -0.22
CA ASP A 231 -39.37 -31.63 0.15
C ASP A 231 -39.84 -31.51 1.61
N SER A 232 -38.95 -31.12 2.53
CA SER A 232 -39.32 -30.88 3.94
C SER A 232 -40.35 -29.76 4.08
N PHE A 233 -40.17 -28.66 3.36
CA PHE A 233 -41.13 -27.56 3.28
C PHE A 233 -42.47 -28.00 2.69
N LEU A 234 -42.46 -28.85 1.65
CA LEU A 234 -43.68 -29.42 1.08
C LEU A 234 -44.48 -30.23 2.11
N ARG A 235 -43.81 -31.06 2.94
CA ARG A 235 -44.51 -31.86 3.97
C ARG A 235 -45.22 -30.99 5.00
N ILE A 236 -44.63 -29.85 5.35
CA ILE A 236 -45.27 -28.91 6.27
C ILE A 236 -46.37 -28.12 5.56
N ALA A 237 -46.15 -27.69 4.31
CA ALA A 237 -47.14 -26.98 3.51
C ALA A 237 -48.43 -27.79 3.36
N TRP A 238 -48.36 -29.07 2.99
CA TRP A 238 -49.52 -29.95 2.90
C TRP A 238 -50.20 -30.27 4.23
N GLY A 239 -49.57 -29.92 5.35
CA GLY A 239 -50.23 -29.95 6.66
C GLY A 239 -51.24 -28.81 6.86
N ASN A 240 -51.10 -27.71 6.13
CA ASN A 240 -52.00 -26.55 6.19
C ASN A 240 -53.27 -26.77 5.36
N GLU A 241 -54.32 -26.01 5.68
CA GLU A 241 -55.50 -25.87 4.82
C GLU A 241 -55.09 -25.37 3.44
N GLU A 242 -55.82 -25.78 2.38
CA GLU A 242 -55.44 -25.52 0.98
C GLU A 242 -55.18 -24.02 0.69
N GLU A 243 -55.92 -23.11 1.34
CA GLU A 243 -55.77 -21.66 1.19
C GLU A 243 -54.46 -21.12 1.81
N ASN A 244 -53.90 -21.82 2.80
CA ASN A 244 -52.71 -21.42 3.56
C ASN A 244 -51.45 -22.20 3.15
N GLN A 245 -51.49 -22.97 2.05
CA GLN A 245 -50.32 -23.70 1.55
C GLN A 245 -49.37 -22.77 0.79
N PHE A 246 -48.15 -22.61 1.32
CA PHE A 246 -47.10 -21.81 0.67
C PHE A 246 -46.41 -22.51 -0.51
N THR A 247 -46.67 -23.79 -0.73
CA THR A 247 -46.23 -24.52 -1.92
C THR A 247 -47.16 -25.68 -2.22
N THR A 248 -47.36 -25.98 -3.51
CA THR A 248 -48.40 -26.92 -3.97
C THR A 248 -47.87 -28.31 -4.31
N SER A 249 -46.63 -28.41 -4.79
CA SER A 249 -46.04 -29.67 -5.24
C SER A 249 -44.52 -29.67 -5.13
N PHE A 250 -43.90 -30.82 -5.39
CA PHE A 250 -42.46 -31.01 -5.24
C PHE A 250 -41.61 -29.97 -5.98
N VAL A 251 -41.86 -29.76 -7.28
CA VAL A 251 -41.04 -28.82 -8.08
C VAL A 251 -41.17 -27.37 -7.58
N PRO A 252 -42.37 -26.81 -7.38
CA PRO A 252 -42.55 -25.51 -6.71
C PRO A 252 -41.91 -25.42 -5.33
N ALA A 253 -41.92 -26.48 -4.53
CA ALA A 253 -41.29 -26.49 -3.20
C ALA A 253 -39.76 -26.44 -3.28
N VAL A 254 -39.16 -27.17 -4.23
CA VAL A 254 -37.72 -27.08 -4.52
C VAL A 254 -37.36 -25.68 -5.04
N LEU A 255 -38.19 -25.09 -5.91
CA LEU A 255 -38.00 -23.70 -6.39
C LEU A 255 -38.16 -22.67 -5.27
N PHE A 256 -39.07 -22.91 -4.32
CA PHE A 256 -39.23 -22.10 -3.13
C PHE A 256 -37.97 -22.14 -2.25
N ALA A 257 -37.43 -23.32 -1.97
CA ALA A 257 -36.16 -23.48 -1.27
C ALA A 257 -34.98 -22.83 -2.03
N TYR A 258 -34.94 -22.96 -3.36
CA TYR A 258 -33.94 -22.30 -4.20
C TYR A 258 -34.02 -20.77 -4.12
N SER A 259 -35.24 -20.21 -4.15
CA SER A 259 -35.47 -18.77 -3.98
C SER A 259 -34.91 -18.26 -2.66
N MET A 260 -35.06 -19.04 -1.58
CA MET A 260 -34.51 -18.67 -0.26
C MET A 260 -32.99 -18.52 -0.26
N ILE A 261 -32.28 -19.35 -1.04
CA ILE A 261 -30.81 -19.26 -1.16
C ILE A 261 -30.41 -17.93 -1.78
N LEU A 262 -31.20 -17.42 -2.73
CA LEU A 262 -30.95 -16.13 -3.38
C LEU A 262 -31.40 -14.94 -2.52
N GLY A 263 -31.86 -15.18 -1.29
CA GLY A 263 -32.38 -14.15 -0.38
C GLY A 263 -33.85 -13.78 -0.63
N GLY A 264 -34.56 -14.54 -1.47
CA GLY A 264 -35.99 -14.36 -1.71
C GLY A 264 -36.82 -15.17 -0.72
N TYR A 265 -37.34 -14.51 0.31
CA TYR A 265 -38.24 -15.13 1.29
C TYR A 265 -39.43 -14.21 1.62
N ASP A 266 -40.60 -14.81 1.76
CA ASP A 266 -41.79 -14.16 2.32
C ASP A 266 -42.08 -14.80 3.69
N THR A 267 -41.77 -14.07 4.76
CA THR A 267 -41.91 -14.56 6.14
C THR A 267 -43.35 -14.62 6.62
N GLU A 268 -44.27 -14.00 5.88
CA GLU A 268 -45.70 -13.96 6.24
C GLU A 268 -46.48 -15.12 5.61
N ALA A 269 -45.86 -15.88 4.70
CA ALA A 269 -46.53 -16.91 3.91
C ALA A 269 -46.54 -18.32 4.55
N PHE A 270 -45.90 -18.58 5.69
CA PHE A 270 -45.62 -19.95 6.17
C PHE A 270 -46.80 -20.77 6.76
N GLY A 271 -48.04 -20.30 6.58
CA GLY A 271 -49.24 -20.96 7.12
C GLY A 271 -49.26 -21.03 8.65
N ASP A 272 -50.12 -21.89 9.18
CA ASP A 272 -50.40 -22.02 10.62
C ASP A 272 -49.84 -23.32 11.23
N VAL A 273 -49.50 -24.30 10.40
CA VAL A 273 -49.10 -25.64 10.85
C VAL A 273 -47.60 -25.74 11.06
N ALA A 274 -47.21 -26.20 12.26
CA ALA A 274 -45.82 -26.45 12.64
C ALA A 274 -44.87 -25.25 12.39
N VAL A 275 -45.40 -24.02 12.51
CA VAL A 275 -44.66 -22.76 12.27
C VAL A 275 -43.28 -22.72 12.94
N PRO A 276 -43.10 -23.15 14.21
CA PRO A 276 -41.77 -23.18 14.82
C PRO A 276 -40.77 -24.08 14.08
N LEU A 277 -41.21 -25.21 13.54
CA LEU A 277 -40.36 -26.13 12.76
C LEU A 277 -40.02 -25.54 11.39
N VAL A 278 -40.95 -24.83 10.76
CA VAL A 278 -40.70 -24.09 9.51
C VAL A 278 -39.60 -23.06 9.72
N TRP A 279 -39.67 -22.29 10.81
CA TRP A 279 -38.62 -21.33 11.17
C TRP A 279 -37.27 -22.00 11.42
N ILE A 280 -37.25 -23.17 12.07
CA ILE A 280 -36.01 -23.94 12.27
C ILE A 280 -35.42 -24.37 10.91
N PHE A 281 -36.22 -24.93 10.02
CA PHE A 281 -35.74 -25.32 8.68
C PHE A 281 -35.34 -24.12 7.83
N TRP A 282 -36.03 -22.98 7.95
CA TRP A 282 -35.64 -21.75 7.29
C TRP A 282 -34.28 -21.24 7.78
N VAL A 283 -34.04 -21.20 9.10
CA VAL A 283 -32.73 -20.85 9.66
C VAL A 283 -31.65 -21.83 9.22
N LEU A 284 -31.94 -23.13 9.20
CA LEU A 284 -30.97 -24.14 8.74
C LEU A 284 -30.68 -24.02 7.23
N CYS A 285 -31.70 -23.79 6.41
CA CYS A 285 -31.57 -23.56 4.97
C CYS A 285 -30.71 -22.31 4.69
N THR A 286 -30.95 -21.21 5.41
CA THR A 286 -30.15 -19.98 5.25
C THR A 286 -28.71 -20.17 5.73
N ILE A 287 -28.47 -20.86 6.85
CA ILE A 287 -27.09 -21.13 7.30
C ILE A 287 -26.38 -22.07 6.34
N LEU A 288 -27.00 -23.20 5.98
CA LEU A 288 -26.35 -24.21 5.17
C LEU A 288 -26.22 -23.75 3.72
N ASP A 289 -27.32 -23.41 3.06
CA ASP A 289 -27.30 -23.18 1.62
C ASP A 289 -26.94 -21.73 1.25
N MET A 290 -27.43 -20.73 1.97
CA MET A 290 -27.09 -19.33 1.67
C MET A 290 -25.72 -18.94 2.23
N ILE A 291 -25.39 -19.26 3.48
CA ILE A 291 -24.12 -18.83 4.07
C ILE A 291 -22.99 -19.80 3.71
N VAL A 292 -23.13 -21.10 3.97
CA VAL A 292 -22.02 -22.04 3.77
C VAL A 292 -21.84 -22.37 2.29
N MET A 293 -22.89 -22.82 1.61
CA MET A 293 -22.79 -23.27 0.23
C MET A 293 -22.44 -22.11 -0.72
N LEU A 294 -23.14 -20.96 -0.70
CA LEU A 294 -22.77 -19.86 -1.61
C LEU A 294 -21.34 -19.34 -1.37
N ASN A 295 -20.87 -19.25 -0.12
CA ASN A 295 -19.48 -18.83 0.13
C ASN A 295 -18.46 -19.84 -0.38
N LEU A 296 -18.74 -21.14 -0.27
CA LEU A 296 -17.91 -22.18 -0.85
C LEU A 296 -17.90 -22.09 -2.39
N LEU A 297 -19.04 -21.80 -3.01
CA LEU A 297 -19.14 -21.60 -4.44
C LEU A 297 -18.27 -20.42 -4.92
N ILE A 298 -18.35 -19.29 -4.21
CA ILE A 298 -17.54 -18.10 -4.51
C ILE A 298 -16.04 -18.43 -4.38
N ALA A 299 -15.64 -19.21 -3.36
CA ALA A 299 -14.24 -19.63 -3.20
C ALA A 299 -13.74 -20.51 -4.37
N ILE A 300 -14.56 -21.44 -4.88
CA ILE A 300 -14.22 -22.28 -6.03
C ILE A 300 -14.11 -21.45 -7.31
N ILE A 301 -15.05 -20.52 -7.54
CA ILE A 301 -15.00 -19.61 -8.68
C ILE A 301 -13.74 -18.73 -8.60
N SER A 302 -13.41 -18.23 -7.41
CA SER A 302 -12.27 -17.32 -7.21
C SER A 302 -10.94 -18.02 -7.49
N SER A 303 -10.74 -19.25 -7.00
CA SER A 303 -9.52 -20.02 -7.28
C SER A 303 -9.39 -20.39 -8.76
N THR A 304 -10.51 -20.72 -9.42
CA THR A 304 -10.54 -20.99 -10.86
C THR A 304 -10.22 -19.73 -11.67
N PHE A 305 -10.81 -18.59 -11.28
CA PHE A 305 -10.55 -17.29 -11.88
C PHE A 305 -9.08 -16.90 -11.78
N GLU A 306 -8.48 -16.99 -10.58
CA GLU A 306 -7.06 -16.69 -10.36
C GLU A 306 -6.15 -17.56 -11.23
N ARG A 307 -6.37 -18.88 -11.23
CA ARG A 307 -5.60 -19.83 -12.04
C ARG A 307 -5.63 -19.50 -13.53
N VAL A 308 -6.79 -19.11 -14.07
CA VAL A 308 -6.93 -18.76 -15.49
C VAL A 308 -6.39 -17.36 -15.78
N ASN A 309 -6.58 -16.40 -14.87
CA ASN A 309 -6.14 -15.03 -15.03
C ASN A 309 -4.61 -14.89 -14.95
N GLU A 310 -3.95 -15.65 -14.08
CA GLU A 310 -2.48 -15.76 -14.05
C GLU A 310 -1.90 -16.30 -15.37
N ASN A 311 -2.66 -17.18 -16.03
CA ASN A 311 -2.30 -17.81 -17.29
C ASN A 311 -3.04 -17.21 -18.49
N GLN A 312 -3.44 -15.93 -18.42
CA GLN A 312 -4.28 -15.29 -19.45
C GLN A 312 -3.71 -15.43 -20.86
N GLU A 313 -2.41 -15.22 -21.03
CA GLU A 313 -1.75 -15.31 -22.34
C GLU A 313 -1.80 -16.75 -22.88
N GLN A 314 -1.45 -17.72 -22.04
CA GLN A 314 -1.46 -19.16 -22.36
C GLN A 314 -2.87 -19.65 -22.67
N ALA A 315 -3.87 -19.24 -21.88
CA ALA A 315 -5.27 -19.54 -22.12
C ALA A 315 -5.76 -18.96 -23.46
N SER A 316 -5.28 -17.77 -23.85
CA SER A 316 -5.55 -17.20 -25.18
C SER A 316 -4.96 -18.07 -26.30
N TYR A 317 -3.71 -18.54 -26.16
CA TYR A 317 -3.10 -19.45 -27.15
C TYR A 317 -3.79 -20.81 -27.22
N GLN A 318 -4.21 -21.37 -26.08
CA GLN A 318 -4.98 -22.61 -26.07
C GLN A 318 -6.30 -22.45 -26.81
N GLU A 319 -6.98 -21.32 -26.63
CA GLU A 319 -8.22 -21.01 -27.34
C GLU A 319 -7.98 -20.86 -28.85
N MET A 320 -6.89 -20.19 -29.26
CA MET A 320 -6.50 -20.13 -30.67
C MET A 320 -6.18 -21.51 -31.25
N ALA A 321 -5.50 -22.37 -30.49
CA ALA A 321 -5.23 -23.75 -30.90
C ALA A 321 -6.53 -24.55 -31.07
N SER A 322 -7.48 -24.39 -30.16
CA SER A 322 -8.85 -24.96 -30.25
C SER A 322 -9.54 -24.52 -31.54
N LEU A 323 -9.54 -23.22 -31.83
CA LEU A 323 -10.16 -22.67 -33.04
C LEU A 323 -9.50 -23.20 -34.34
N ILE A 324 -8.17 -23.36 -34.35
CA ILE A 324 -7.44 -23.95 -35.49
C ILE A 324 -7.85 -25.41 -35.69
N SER A 325 -7.84 -26.21 -34.61
CA SER A 325 -8.20 -27.64 -34.64
C SER A 325 -9.66 -27.84 -35.06
N GLU A 326 -10.58 -27.01 -34.59
CA GLU A 326 -12.01 -27.10 -34.89
C GLU A 326 -12.33 -26.68 -36.33
N ASN A 327 -11.64 -25.66 -36.87
CA ASN A 327 -12.06 -24.96 -38.09
C ASN A 327 -11.11 -25.10 -39.29
N HIS A 328 -10.07 -25.93 -39.20
CA HIS A 328 -9.14 -26.15 -40.32
C HIS A 328 -9.85 -26.59 -41.62
N TYR A 329 -10.99 -27.29 -41.53
CA TYR A 329 -11.79 -27.76 -42.66
C TYR A 329 -12.38 -26.63 -43.54
N LEU A 330 -12.46 -25.40 -43.01
CA LEU A 330 -12.92 -24.22 -43.76
C LEU A 330 -11.92 -23.76 -44.81
N ILE A 331 -10.62 -24.02 -44.61
CA ILE A 331 -9.57 -23.54 -45.51
C ILE A 331 -9.56 -24.38 -46.80
N PRO A 332 -9.75 -23.79 -47.99
CA PRO A 332 -9.68 -24.51 -49.26
C PRO A 332 -8.29 -25.11 -49.52
N LYS A 333 -8.23 -26.29 -50.15
CA LYS A 333 -6.97 -26.97 -50.49
C LYS A 333 -5.98 -26.07 -51.25
N ARG A 334 -6.47 -25.25 -52.19
CA ARG A 334 -5.65 -24.30 -52.97
C ARG A 334 -4.97 -23.26 -52.08
N THR A 335 -5.65 -22.79 -51.03
CA THR A 335 -5.08 -21.83 -50.08
C THR A 335 -4.07 -22.51 -49.17
N ARG A 336 -4.39 -23.73 -48.69
CA ARG A 336 -3.45 -24.56 -47.92
C ARG A 336 -2.16 -24.85 -48.68
N GLN A 337 -2.16 -24.91 -50.01
CA GLN A 337 -0.95 -25.14 -50.81
C GLN A 337 -0.14 -23.87 -51.07
N LYS A 338 -0.76 -22.69 -51.00
CA LYS A 338 -0.14 -21.42 -51.39
C LYS A 338 0.35 -20.58 -50.22
N TYR A 339 -0.19 -20.78 -49.02
CA TYR A 339 0.11 -19.90 -47.89
C TYR A 339 1.53 -20.10 -47.34
N ALA A 340 2.12 -21.27 -47.52
CA ALA A 340 3.48 -21.60 -47.09
C ALA A 340 4.06 -22.71 -47.97
N GLU A 341 5.39 -22.75 -48.09
CA GLU A 341 6.08 -23.90 -48.69
C GLU A 341 6.08 -25.07 -47.70
N GLN A 342 6.08 -26.30 -48.22
CA GLN A 342 6.18 -27.52 -47.40
C GLN A 342 7.64 -27.91 -47.15
N ASN A 343 7.88 -28.58 -46.02
CA ASN A 343 9.19 -29.16 -45.67
C ASN A 343 10.34 -28.14 -45.61
N VAL A 344 10.04 -26.87 -45.35
CA VAL A 344 11.05 -25.84 -45.10
C VAL A 344 11.06 -25.49 -43.61
N TYR A 345 12.14 -24.86 -43.14
CA TYR A 345 12.20 -24.37 -41.77
C TYR A 345 11.54 -23.00 -41.66
N LEU A 346 10.83 -22.78 -40.55
CA LEU A 346 10.32 -21.45 -40.21
C LEU A 346 11.43 -20.61 -39.57
N LEU A 347 11.66 -19.43 -40.14
CA LEU A 347 12.53 -18.41 -39.55
C LEU A 347 11.66 -17.42 -38.78
N VAL A 348 11.87 -17.33 -37.47
CA VAL A 348 11.15 -16.40 -36.61
C VAL A 348 12.04 -15.20 -36.34
N GLY A 349 11.63 -14.04 -36.82
CA GLY A 349 12.30 -12.76 -36.54
C GLY A 349 11.68 -12.09 -35.32
N TYR A 350 12.49 -11.90 -34.28
CA TYR A 350 12.12 -11.09 -33.13
C TYR A 350 12.76 -9.71 -33.24
N ASP A 351 11.93 -8.69 -33.13
CA ASP A 351 12.37 -7.33 -32.89
C ASP A 351 12.87 -7.24 -31.44
N LEU A 352 14.18 -7.14 -31.25
CA LEU A 352 14.77 -7.10 -29.92
C LEU A 352 14.36 -5.83 -29.17
N GLU A 353 14.03 -4.73 -29.85
CA GLU A 353 13.57 -3.50 -29.19
C GLU A 353 12.19 -3.67 -28.52
N LYS A 354 11.37 -4.62 -29.01
CA LYS A 354 10.05 -4.94 -28.44
C LYS A 354 10.07 -6.04 -27.38
N LEU A 355 11.14 -6.84 -27.35
CA LEU A 355 11.34 -7.82 -26.29
C LEU A 355 11.78 -7.09 -25.03
N LYS A 356 10.97 -7.17 -23.95
CA LYS A 356 11.32 -6.65 -22.61
C LYS A 356 12.66 -7.19 -22.07
N ASP A 357 13.20 -8.24 -22.69
CA ASP A 357 14.47 -8.89 -22.34
C ASP A 357 15.70 -8.33 -23.07
N PHE A 358 15.57 -7.41 -24.03
CA PHE A 358 16.74 -6.78 -24.63
C PHE A 358 17.32 -5.73 -23.68
N LYS A 359 18.29 -6.15 -22.88
CA LYS A 359 19.21 -5.24 -22.22
C LYS A 359 20.27 -4.85 -23.26
N ASP A 360 20.27 -3.59 -23.69
CA ASP A 360 21.33 -3.07 -24.54
C ASP A 360 22.70 -3.40 -23.91
N PRO A 361 23.72 -3.85 -24.66
CA PRO A 361 25.08 -4.01 -24.13
C PRO A 361 25.59 -2.77 -23.38
N LEU A 362 25.14 -1.58 -23.77
CA LEU A 362 25.39 -0.32 -23.06
C LEU A 362 24.65 -0.27 -21.72
N ASP A 363 23.39 -0.72 -21.66
CA ASP A 363 22.60 -0.82 -20.43
C ASP A 363 23.14 -1.88 -19.48
N GLN A 364 23.66 -3.00 -19.99
CA GLN A 364 24.36 -4.01 -19.17
C GLN A 364 25.62 -3.41 -18.54
N LYS A 365 26.47 -2.73 -19.32
CA LYS A 365 27.62 -2.00 -18.78
C LYS A 365 27.21 -0.92 -17.79
N PHE A 366 26.10 -0.21 -18.04
CA PHE A 366 25.58 0.78 -17.10
C PHE A 366 25.06 0.13 -15.81
N GLN A 367 24.42 -1.05 -15.88
CA GLN A 367 24.01 -1.78 -14.68
C GLN A 367 25.20 -2.36 -13.91
N GLU A 368 26.23 -2.85 -14.59
CA GLU A 368 27.49 -3.27 -13.97
C GLU A 368 28.15 -2.10 -13.25
N ILE A 369 28.30 -0.95 -13.92
CA ILE A 369 28.82 0.29 -13.31
C ILE A 369 27.94 0.72 -12.14
N LYS A 370 26.61 0.65 -12.27
CA LYS A 370 25.68 0.99 -11.17
C LYS A 370 25.85 0.06 -9.97
N ASN A 371 26.11 -1.22 -10.21
CA ASN A 371 26.37 -2.22 -9.17
C ASN A 371 27.75 -2.01 -8.54
N GLU A 372 28.78 -1.69 -9.31
CA GLU A 372 30.09 -1.32 -8.77
C GLU A 372 30.01 -0.04 -7.93
N VAL A 373 29.29 0.99 -8.41
CA VAL A 373 29.07 2.24 -7.67
C VAL A 373 28.26 1.99 -6.39
N SER A 374 27.28 1.08 -6.41
CA SER A 374 26.50 0.74 -5.22
C SER A 374 27.36 -0.02 -4.19
N GLN A 375 28.22 -0.93 -4.64
CA GLN A 375 29.21 -1.63 -3.81
C GLN A 375 30.22 -0.65 -3.21
N ILE A 376 30.79 0.25 -4.01
CA ILE A 376 31.68 1.31 -3.54
C ILE A 376 30.97 2.17 -2.50
N LYS A 377 29.71 2.56 -2.72
CA LYS A 377 28.93 3.35 -1.77
C LYS A 377 28.70 2.61 -0.45
N THR A 378 28.50 1.30 -0.47
CA THR A 378 28.39 0.49 0.76
C THR A 378 29.71 0.40 1.49
N THR A 379 30.82 0.11 0.79
CA THR A 379 32.16 0.04 1.40
C THR A 379 32.56 1.39 2.00
N LEU A 380 32.32 2.50 1.29
CA LEU A 380 32.60 3.85 1.79
C LEU A 380 31.79 4.17 3.05
N ARG A 381 30.51 3.76 3.10
CA ARG A 381 29.67 3.95 4.30
C ARG A 381 30.17 3.14 5.49
N GLU A 382 30.65 1.93 5.26
CA GLU A 382 31.23 1.09 6.31
C GLU A 382 32.55 1.67 6.84
N GLU A 383 33.43 2.13 5.94
CA GLU A 383 34.66 2.82 6.32
C GLU A 383 34.40 4.11 7.11
N ILE A 384 33.42 4.93 6.68
CA ILE A 384 33.02 6.14 7.41
C ILE A 384 32.53 5.79 8.82
N LYS A 385 31.66 4.79 8.96
CA LYS A 385 31.19 4.33 10.28
C LYS A 385 32.33 3.85 11.17
N LEU A 386 33.27 3.09 10.61
CA LEU A 386 34.43 2.59 11.35
C LEU A 386 35.33 3.75 11.81
N GLN A 387 35.49 4.77 10.97
CA GLN A 387 36.28 5.95 11.28
C GLN A 387 35.60 6.82 12.35
N GLU A 388 34.27 6.99 12.30
CA GLU A 388 33.50 7.68 13.34
C GLU A 388 33.66 6.98 14.71
N GLN A 389 33.57 5.64 14.74
CA GLN A 389 33.79 4.87 15.96
C GLN A 389 35.21 5.01 16.52
N ARG A 390 36.23 5.07 15.65
CA ARG A 390 37.63 5.31 16.07
C ARG A 390 37.81 6.71 16.65
N ASN A 391 37.23 7.72 16.01
CA ASN A 391 37.30 9.11 16.48
C ASN A 391 36.58 9.28 17.83
N GLN A 392 35.45 8.61 18.03
CA GLN A 392 34.71 8.67 19.28
C GLN A 392 35.49 8.04 20.45
N LYS A 393 36.11 6.87 20.22
CA LYS A 393 37.00 6.25 21.23
C LYS A 393 38.22 7.11 21.56
N ALA A 394 38.80 7.78 20.57
CA ALA A 394 39.92 8.69 20.80
C ALA A 394 39.50 9.89 21.67
N LEU A 395 38.33 10.48 21.39
CA LEU A 395 37.78 11.61 22.16
C LEU A 395 37.48 11.21 23.63
N GLU A 396 36.92 10.02 23.85
CA GLU A 396 36.68 9.49 25.19
C GLU A 396 37.98 9.31 25.98
N SER A 397 39.03 8.79 25.36
CA SER A 397 40.35 8.65 26.02
C SER A 397 40.97 10.01 26.37
N GLN A 398 40.81 11.00 25.49
CA GLN A 398 41.38 12.33 25.68
C GLN A 398 40.69 13.07 26.84
N ASN A 399 39.35 12.97 26.91
CA ASN A 399 38.57 13.53 28.01
C ASN A 399 38.90 12.87 29.36
N ALA A 400 39.12 11.55 29.39
CA ALA A 400 39.51 10.83 30.60
C ALA A 400 40.89 11.29 31.10
N SER A 401 41.86 11.44 30.20
CA SER A 401 43.20 11.97 30.54
C SER A 401 43.15 13.42 31.04
N GLU A 402 42.30 14.27 30.45
CA GLU A 402 42.16 15.65 30.90
C GLU A 402 41.56 15.74 32.32
N LEU A 403 40.57 14.89 32.63
CA LEU A 403 39.96 14.82 33.96
C LEU A 403 40.99 14.37 35.01
N GLU A 404 41.78 13.34 34.71
CA GLU A 404 42.84 12.85 35.60
C GLU A 404 43.90 13.93 35.87
N LEU A 405 44.29 14.69 34.84
CA LEU A 405 45.23 15.80 34.98
C LEU A 405 44.68 16.90 35.91
N LYS A 406 43.39 17.25 35.76
CA LYS A 406 42.72 18.24 36.62
C LYS A 406 42.67 17.79 38.08
N MET A 407 42.40 16.50 38.35
CA MET A 407 42.40 15.96 39.71
C MET A 407 43.79 16.04 40.34
N LYS A 408 44.84 15.59 39.63
CA LYS A 408 46.23 15.68 40.11
C LYS A 408 46.68 17.11 40.37
N MET A 409 46.30 18.06 39.51
CA MET A 409 46.57 19.48 39.75
C MET A 409 45.85 20.02 41.01
N GLY A 410 44.61 19.58 41.26
CA GLY A 410 43.87 19.90 42.47
C GLY A 410 44.55 19.38 43.75
N GLU A 411 45.01 18.13 43.73
CA GLU A 411 45.77 17.52 44.83
C GLU A 411 47.09 18.26 45.12
N ILE A 412 47.84 18.62 44.07
CA ILE A 412 49.06 19.43 44.21
C ILE A 412 48.74 20.78 44.85
N LYS A 413 47.64 21.43 44.46
CA LYS A 413 47.21 22.72 45.02
C LYS A 413 46.89 22.61 46.52
N LEU A 414 46.28 21.50 46.96
CA LEU A 414 46.03 21.22 48.38
C LEU A 414 47.33 20.99 49.17
N LEU A 415 48.27 20.22 48.60
CA LEU A 415 49.59 19.98 49.21
C LEU A 415 50.40 21.27 49.38
N ILE A 416 50.38 22.16 48.39
CA ILE A 416 51.05 23.47 48.50
C ILE A 416 50.36 24.33 49.56
N PHE A 417 49.03 24.32 49.62
CA PHE A 417 48.29 25.15 50.57
C PHE A 417 48.45 24.68 52.02
N SER A 418 48.50 23.36 52.27
CA SER A 418 48.68 22.82 53.63
C SER A 418 50.05 23.13 54.24
N GLN A 419 51.04 23.46 53.42
CA GLN A 419 52.38 23.88 53.86
C GLN A 419 52.49 25.39 54.14
N GLN A 420 51.48 26.19 53.77
CA GLN A 420 51.47 27.63 54.02
C GLN A 420 50.95 27.95 55.42
N PRO A 421 51.47 29.01 56.09
CA PRO A 421 50.93 29.46 57.36
C PRO A 421 49.49 29.95 57.19
N GLU A 422 48.68 29.82 58.26
CA GLU A 422 47.27 30.20 58.26
C GLU A 422 47.09 31.69 57.90
N GLU A 423 46.56 31.98 56.71
CA GLU A 423 46.30 33.34 56.27
C GLU A 423 44.96 33.82 56.83
N LYS A 424 45.00 34.77 57.76
CA LYS A 424 43.82 35.45 58.29
C LYS A 424 43.72 36.86 57.73
N VAL A 425 42.53 37.23 57.26
CA VAL A 425 42.28 38.51 56.59
C VAL A 425 41.13 39.25 57.28
N ARG A 426 41.29 40.58 57.41
CA ARG A 426 40.21 41.49 57.78
C ARG A 426 39.65 42.18 56.54
N ILE A 427 38.34 42.35 56.52
CA ILE A 427 37.64 43.07 55.45
C ILE A 427 36.71 44.13 56.03
N ARG A 428 36.51 45.24 55.32
CA ARG A 428 35.65 46.37 55.76
C ARG A 428 34.20 45.97 55.99
N MET A 429 33.72 44.97 55.24
CA MET A 429 32.34 44.49 55.28
C MET A 429 32.03 43.56 56.44
N TYR A 430 33.01 43.15 57.25
CA TYR A 430 32.76 42.15 58.27
C TYR A 430 33.59 42.37 59.53
N LYS A 431 32.94 42.30 60.69
CA LYS A 431 33.56 42.63 61.98
C LYS A 431 34.53 41.58 62.51
N LYS A 432 34.53 40.33 62.01
CA LYS A 432 35.46 39.28 62.50
C LYS A 432 36.55 38.95 61.48
N LEU A 433 37.61 38.31 61.97
CA LEU A 433 38.70 37.79 61.14
C LEU A 433 38.22 36.63 60.29
N LEU A 434 38.56 36.62 59.00
CA LEU A 434 38.27 35.49 58.11
C LEU A 434 39.53 34.65 57.90
N THR A 435 39.41 33.33 58.05
CA THR A 435 40.49 32.39 57.75
C THR A 435 40.37 31.92 56.31
N LYS A 436 41.47 31.99 55.54
CA LYS A 436 41.56 31.39 54.21
C LYS A 436 41.60 29.87 54.32
N THR A 437 40.78 29.19 53.53
CA THR A 437 40.75 27.73 53.42
C THR A 437 40.35 27.31 52.00
N THR A 438 40.34 26.02 51.73
CA THR A 438 39.77 25.44 50.51
C THR A 438 38.40 24.82 50.80
N LEU A 439 37.54 24.69 49.79
CA LEU A 439 36.24 24.01 49.97
C LEU A 439 36.41 22.56 50.43
N TYR A 440 37.44 21.85 49.94
CA TYR A 440 37.79 20.51 50.37
C TYR A 440 38.07 20.44 51.88
N GLN A 441 38.99 21.26 52.39
CA GLN A 441 39.33 21.30 53.81
C GLN A 441 38.15 21.75 54.68
N PHE A 442 37.32 22.64 54.16
CA PHE A 442 36.10 23.05 54.85
C PHE A 442 35.10 21.89 54.96
N ARG A 443 34.85 21.16 53.86
CA ARG A 443 33.97 19.97 53.82
C ARG A 443 34.43 18.88 54.78
N GLU A 444 35.73 18.58 54.81
CA GLU A 444 36.30 17.63 55.77
C GLU A 444 36.04 18.07 57.22
N ARG A 445 36.23 19.37 57.51
CA ARG A 445 36.06 19.92 58.85
C ARG A 445 34.61 19.86 59.34
N ILE A 446 33.64 20.09 58.47
CA ILE A 446 32.20 20.00 58.80
C ILE A 446 31.61 18.59 58.59
N ARG A 447 32.41 17.65 58.05
CA ARG A 447 32.00 16.29 57.63
C ARG A 447 30.79 16.29 56.69
N TYR A 448 30.81 17.14 55.66
CA TYR A 448 29.75 17.23 54.68
C TYR A 448 30.28 17.45 53.26
N ASP A 449 30.55 16.35 52.56
CA ASP A 449 31.27 16.32 51.28
C ASP A 449 30.54 16.98 50.10
N SER A 450 29.21 17.12 50.18
CA SER A 450 28.40 17.76 49.14
C SER A 450 28.06 19.22 49.44
N TYR A 451 28.72 19.85 50.43
CA TYR A 451 28.44 21.24 50.80
C TYR A 451 28.80 22.20 49.66
N LYS A 452 27.82 22.99 49.21
CA LYS A 452 28.02 24.07 48.25
C LYS A 452 27.82 25.42 48.93
N TRP A 453 28.53 26.44 48.48
CA TRP A 453 28.54 27.75 49.14
C TRP A 453 28.26 28.90 48.18
N VAL A 454 27.86 30.04 48.77
CA VAL A 454 27.67 31.31 48.07
C VAL A 454 28.31 32.41 48.89
N CYS A 455 28.90 33.40 48.23
CA CYS A 455 29.57 34.51 48.91
C CYS A 455 28.59 35.36 49.74
N PHE A 456 28.88 35.53 51.03
CA PHE A 456 28.09 36.29 51.99
C PHE A 456 28.02 37.79 51.65
N SER A 457 29.00 38.32 50.91
CA SER A 457 28.95 39.73 50.50
C SER A 457 27.75 40.08 49.61
N ARG A 458 27.00 39.08 49.10
CA ARG A 458 25.72 39.29 48.41
C ARG A 458 24.70 40.11 49.23
N TYR A 459 24.82 40.10 50.56
CA TYR A 459 23.91 40.82 51.47
C TYR A 459 24.26 42.31 51.65
N TYR A 460 25.39 42.78 51.12
CA TYR A 460 25.76 44.19 51.11
C TYR A 460 25.45 44.80 49.75
N SER A 461 24.88 46.00 49.72
CA SER A 461 24.32 46.63 48.52
C SER A 461 24.47 48.15 48.55
N GLY A 462 25.66 48.64 48.94
CA GLY A 462 25.92 50.07 49.09
C GLY A 462 25.19 50.73 50.28
N CYS A 463 25.15 52.06 50.30
CA CYS A 463 24.47 52.80 51.37
C CYS A 463 22.95 52.76 51.26
N LEU A 464 22.26 52.31 52.32
CA LEU A 464 20.80 52.18 52.38
C LEU A 464 20.04 53.51 52.55
N SER A 465 20.74 54.60 52.90
CA SER A 465 20.17 55.95 52.91
C SER A 465 20.24 56.65 51.54
N GLY A 466 20.65 55.92 50.49
CA GLY A 466 20.67 56.43 49.12
C GLY A 466 21.85 57.33 48.80
N TYR A 467 22.92 57.28 49.59
CA TYR A 467 24.16 57.98 49.24
C TYR A 467 24.82 57.30 48.04
N THR A 468 25.18 58.08 47.02
CA THR A 468 26.00 57.61 45.89
C THR A 468 27.49 57.52 46.27
N ALA A 469 28.30 56.79 45.50
CA ALA A 469 29.69 56.46 45.83
C ALA A 469 30.58 57.66 46.19
N ASN A 470 30.32 58.84 45.60
CA ASN A 470 31.10 60.06 45.78
C ASN A 470 30.32 61.19 46.50
N GLU A 471 29.14 60.92 47.03
CA GLU A 471 28.27 61.94 47.61
C GLU A 471 28.60 62.16 49.08
N PHE A 472 29.01 63.39 49.42
CA PHE A 472 29.19 63.84 50.80
C PHE A 472 28.15 64.89 51.14
N ARG A 473 27.59 64.83 52.34
CA ARG A 473 26.58 65.76 52.84
C ARG A 473 27.12 66.56 54.02
N SER A 474 26.59 67.76 54.21
CA SER A 474 27.00 68.69 55.26
C SER A 474 25.79 69.26 56.01
N VAL A 475 24.76 68.44 56.23
CA VAL A 475 23.53 68.84 56.93
C VAL A 475 23.75 68.70 58.44
N GLU A 476 23.75 69.80 59.19
CA GLU A 476 24.16 69.82 60.60
C GLU A 476 23.34 68.90 61.52
N ASN A 477 22.05 68.72 61.25
CA ASN A 477 21.15 67.90 62.07
C ASN A 477 21.14 66.41 61.68
N GLU A 478 21.96 65.99 60.72
CA GLU A 478 21.98 64.60 60.27
C GLU A 478 22.62 63.69 61.31
N GLN A 479 21.95 62.59 61.64
CA GLN A 479 22.42 61.60 62.61
C GLN A 479 23.41 60.62 61.98
N ILE A 480 24.59 60.52 62.58
CA ILE A 480 25.73 59.73 62.12
C ILE A 480 26.14 58.77 63.25
N TYR A 481 26.36 57.52 62.90
CA TYR A 481 27.07 56.57 63.74
C TYR A 481 28.56 56.67 63.41
N HIS A 482 29.32 57.32 64.28
CA HIS A 482 30.73 57.62 64.07
C HIS A 482 31.62 56.83 65.03
N CYS A 483 32.75 56.35 64.53
CA CYS A 483 33.83 55.78 65.33
C CYS A 483 35.04 56.72 65.33
N ALA A 484 35.36 57.26 66.51
CA ALA A 484 36.51 58.15 66.71
C ALA A 484 37.88 57.44 66.57
N ASP A 485 37.93 56.10 66.73
CA ASP A 485 39.20 55.36 66.67
C ASP A 485 39.71 55.17 65.23
N CYS A 486 38.84 55.27 64.22
CA CYS A 486 39.19 54.92 62.85
C CYS A 486 38.49 55.76 61.77
N ASN A 487 37.73 56.78 62.17
CA ASN A 487 36.96 57.66 61.29
C ASN A 487 36.04 56.88 60.34
N PHE A 488 35.32 55.90 60.90
CA PHE A 488 34.33 55.10 60.17
C PHE A 488 32.92 55.59 60.50
N ASP A 489 32.17 55.91 59.45
CA ASP A 489 30.88 56.58 59.54
C ASP A 489 29.76 55.78 58.87
N LEU A 490 28.67 55.53 59.59
CA LEU A 490 27.46 54.94 59.05
C LEU A 490 26.26 55.84 59.22
N CYS A 491 25.38 55.85 58.21
CA CYS A 491 24.05 56.40 58.39
C CYS A 491 23.19 55.48 59.26
N VAL A 492 22.15 56.05 59.88
CA VAL A 492 21.20 55.33 60.75
C VAL A 492 20.66 54.05 60.11
N LYS A 493 20.30 54.09 58.82
CA LYS A 493 19.79 52.92 58.10
C LYS A 493 20.85 51.83 57.89
N CYS A 494 22.10 52.20 57.63
CA CYS A 494 23.18 51.24 57.44
C CYS A 494 23.59 50.59 58.75
N ASN A 495 23.70 51.34 59.84
CA ASN A 495 24.05 50.78 61.15
C ASN A 495 23.01 49.74 61.63
N GLY A 496 21.72 49.98 61.36
CA GLY A 496 20.65 49.05 61.72
C GLY A 496 20.59 47.74 60.91
N ARG A 497 21.30 47.63 59.78
CA ARG A 497 21.27 46.44 58.89
C ARG A 497 22.63 45.81 58.65
N TYR A 498 23.69 46.60 58.66
CA TYR A 498 25.05 46.14 58.45
C TYR A 498 25.76 46.07 59.79
N GLU A 499 25.98 44.84 60.27
CA GLU A 499 26.89 44.59 61.39
C GLU A 499 28.35 44.65 60.91
N VAL A 500 28.78 45.86 60.63
CA VAL A 500 30.09 46.20 60.08
C VAL A 500 30.74 47.13 61.07
N HIS A 501 32.03 46.91 61.34
CA HIS A 501 32.85 47.62 62.32
C HIS A 501 33.03 46.93 63.70
N GLN A 502 34.23 47.09 64.29
CA GLN A 502 34.66 46.41 65.53
C GLN A 502 34.55 47.31 66.77
N HIS A 503 34.73 48.63 66.61
CA HIS A 503 34.60 49.58 67.72
C HIS A 503 33.14 50.01 67.91
N GLU A 504 32.83 50.53 69.09
CA GLU A 504 31.50 51.05 69.40
C GLU A 504 31.22 52.32 68.58
N LEU A 505 30.22 52.27 67.72
CA LEU A 505 29.76 53.43 66.95
C LEU A 505 28.83 54.29 67.81
N LYS A 506 29.24 55.54 68.08
CA LYS A 506 28.43 56.48 68.85
C LYS A 506 27.52 57.28 67.93
N LEU A 507 26.27 57.45 68.34
CA LEU A 507 25.31 58.29 67.62
C LEU A 507 25.59 59.76 67.94
N VAL A 508 25.98 60.52 66.92
CA VAL A 508 26.26 61.96 66.99
C VAL A 508 25.55 62.67 65.84
N THR A 509 25.28 63.97 65.99
CA THR A 509 24.85 64.79 64.85
C THR A 509 26.07 65.32 64.08
N PHE A 510 25.94 65.59 62.78
CA PHE A 510 27.06 66.15 61.99
C PHE A 510 27.57 67.48 62.57
N GLY A 511 26.68 68.32 63.08
CA GLY A 511 27.04 69.57 63.75
C GLY A 511 27.85 69.37 65.04
N GLU A 512 27.62 68.28 65.77
CA GLU A 512 28.44 67.89 66.93
C GLU A 512 29.79 67.31 66.49
N LEU A 513 29.79 66.42 65.49
CA LEU A 513 30.99 65.79 64.95
C LEU A 513 31.99 66.82 64.41
N ARG A 514 31.49 67.83 63.70
CA ARG A 514 32.32 68.94 63.18
C ARG A 514 32.92 69.83 64.28
N LYS A 515 32.28 69.89 65.46
CA LYS A 515 32.81 70.63 66.63
C LYS A 515 33.88 69.81 67.36
N SER A 516 33.70 68.50 67.48
CA SER A 516 34.67 67.60 68.12
C SER A 516 35.90 67.35 67.24
N GLU A 517 35.71 67.20 65.93
CA GLU A 517 36.77 66.94 64.96
C GLU A 517 36.79 68.01 63.87
N LYS A 518 37.74 68.94 63.96
CA LYS A 518 37.81 70.11 63.07
C LYS A 518 38.06 69.78 61.60
N GLU A 519 38.48 68.55 61.28
CA GLU A 519 38.79 68.10 59.91
C GLU A 519 37.56 67.67 59.11
N TYR A 520 36.40 67.47 59.77
CA TYR A 520 35.16 67.08 59.09
C TYR A 520 34.45 68.27 58.43
N SER A 521 34.70 68.49 57.12
CA SER A 521 34.00 69.50 56.31
C SER A 521 32.68 69.00 55.70
N ALA A 522 32.60 67.71 55.39
CA ALA A 522 31.42 66.99 54.93
C ALA A 522 31.61 65.51 55.27
N TRP A 523 30.51 64.74 55.40
CA TRP A 523 30.57 63.32 55.74
C TRP A 523 29.84 62.47 54.70
N GLY A 524 30.10 61.17 54.69
CA GLY A 524 29.22 60.24 54.00
C GLY A 524 29.42 58.81 54.45
N CYS A 525 28.36 58.01 54.37
CA CYS A 525 28.34 56.64 54.89
C CYS A 525 29.37 55.73 54.21
N ASP A 526 30.27 55.09 54.96
CA ASP A 526 31.30 54.18 54.41
C ASP A 526 30.72 52.95 53.71
N ALA A 527 29.49 52.57 54.06
CA ALA A 527 28.77 51.51 53.35
C ALA A 527 28.53 51.81 51.87
N ARG A 528 28.71 53.07 51.41
CA ARG A 528 28.75 53.43 49.98
C ARG A 528 29.77 52.60 49.19
N GLN A 529 30.87 52.21 49.83
CA GLN A 529 31.94 51.42 49.20
C GLN A 529 31.69 49.90 49.26
N PHE A 530 30.55 49.45 49.81
CA PHE A 530 30.25 48.04 49.92
C PHE A 530 29.59 47.50 48.66
N ILE A 531 30.38 46.75 47.87
CA ILE A 531 29.96 46.17 46.60
C ILE A 531 29.49 44.73 46.80
N SER A 532 28.27 44.42 46.35
CA SER A 532 27.74 43.06 46.37
C SER A 532 28.57 42.11 45.50
N CYS A 533 28.64 40.82 45.84
CA CYS A 533 29.30 39.85 44.97
C CYS A 533 28.52 39.66 43.66
N ASN A 534 29.12 40.01 42.51
CA ASN A 534 28.55 39.72 41.19
C ASN A 534 28.52 38.21 40.85
N ILE A 535 29.15 37.36 41.65
CA ILE A 535 29.24 35.90 41.47
C ILE A 535 28.15 35.21 42.31
N GLY A 536 26.88 35.45 41.98
CA GLY A 536 25.73 34.75 42.59
C GLY A 536 25.63 33.25 42.24
N LYS A 537 26.71 32.63 41.74
CA LYS A 537 26.77 31.21 41.39
C LYS A 537 27.02 30.38 42.64
N VAL A 538 26.43 29.19 42.67
CA VAL A 538 26.72 28.19 43.71
C VAL A 538 28.09 27.59 43.41
N HIS A 539 29.02 27.71 44.35
CA HIS A 539 30.38 27.20 44.22
C HIS A 539 30.47 25.76 44.74
N ASP A 540 31.08 24.87 43.94
CA ASP A 540 31.17 23.42 44.17
C ASP A 540 32.55 22.84 43.86
N ASP A 541 33.51 23.66 43.39
CA ASP A 541 34.88 23.23 43.13
C ASP A 541 35.61 22.99 44.46
N PRO A 542 36.00 21.74 44.78
CA PRO A 542 36.68 21.42 46.04
C PRO A 542 38.00 22.18 46.23
N PHE A 543 38.65 22.57 45.14
CA PHE A 543 39.98 23.19 45.16
C PHE A 543 39.93 24.71 45.13
N GLU A 544 38.74 25.31 45.20
CA GLU A 544 38.56 26.75 45.24
C GLU A 544 38.93 27.33 46.61
N TYR A 545 39.61 28.48 46.61
CA TYR A 545 39.92 29.22 47.84
C TYR A 545 38.71 30.04 48.30
N LEU A 546 38.38 29.89 49.58
CA LEU A 546 37.33 30.64 50.24
C LEU A 546 37.83 31.18 51.59
N TYR A 547 37.21 32.25 52.07
CA TYR A 547 37.56 32.89 53.34
C TYR A 547 36.37 32.82 54.28
N ILE A 548 36.53 32.17 55.43
CA ILE A 548 35.42 31.81 56.29
C ILE A 548 35.61 32.32 57.72
N ASP A 549 34.50 32.76 58.32
CA ASP A 549 34.37 32.81 59.77
C ASP A 549 33.79 31.47 60.26
N TYR A 550 34.59 30.71 61.01
CA TYR A 550 34.19 29.39 61.50
C TYR A 550 33.11 29.44 62.59
N ASP A 551 32.87 30.59 63.23
CA ASP A 551 31.82 30.70 64.25
C ASP A 551 30.44 30.86 63.62
N THR A 552 30.34 31.65 62.55
CA THR A 552 29.08 32.01 61.89
C THR A 552 28.86 31.28 60.56
N TYR A 553 29.89 30.60 60.05
CA TYR A 553 29.93 29.98 58.72
C TYR A 553 29.68 30.97 57.57
N TYR A 554 29.95 32.26 57.79
CA TYR A 554 29.90 33.26 56.72
C TYR A 554 31.15 33.15 55.84
N ILE A 555 30.92 32.87 54.56
CA ILE A 555 31.97 32.61 53.58
C ILE A 555 32.05 33.74 52.56
N PHE A 556 33.26 34.23 52.31
CA PHE A 556 33.55 35.25 51.31
C PHE A 556 34.46 34.68 50.22
N CYS A 557 34.16 35.01 48.96
CA CYS A 557 34.99 34.63 47.83
C CYS A 557 36.28 35.45 47.77
N GLN A 558 37.30 34.91 47.12
CA GLN A 558 38.62 35.55 47.04
C GLN A 558 38.57 36.94 46.38
N SER A 559 37.70 37.17 45.39
CA SER A 559 37.55 38.47 44.74
C SER A 559 36.96 39.52 45.69
N CYS A 560 35.92 39.19 46.46
CA CYS A 560 35.34 40.10 47.46
C CYS A 560 36.31 40.40 48.61
N VAL A 561 37.07 39.40 49.07
CA VAL A 561 38.10 39.65 50.08
C VAL A 561 39.18 40.58 49.55
N LYS A 562 39.66 40.40 48.31
CA LYS A 562 40.64 41.31 47.70
C LYS A 562 40.12 42.73 47.56
N ALA A 563 38.85 42.90 47.18
CA ALA A 563 38.25 44.22 46.96
C ALA A 563 38.03 45.03 48.26
N HIS A 564 37.82 44.35 49.38
CA HIS A 564 37.44 45.00 50.65
C HIS A 564 38.43 44.74 51.79
N LYS A 565 39.64 44.24 51.48
CA LYS A 565 40.71 44.00 52.45
C LYS A 565 41.10 45.32 53.13
N ILE A 566 41.26 45.26 54.44
CA ILE A 566 41.79 46.37 55.27
C ILE A 566 43.30 46.24 55.37
#